data_AF-A0A9X1N9H3-F1
#
_entry.id   AF-A0A9X1N9H3-F1
#
_cell.length_a   1.000
_cell.length_b   1.000
_cell.length_c   1.000
_cell.angle_alpha   90.00
_cell.angle_beta   90.00
_cell.angle_gamma   90.00
#
_symmetry.space_group_name_H-M   'P 1'
#
loop_
_entity.id
_entity.type
_entity.pdbx_description
1 polymer ?
#
loop_
_entity_poly.entity_id
_entity_poly.type
_entity_poly.pdbx_seq_one_letter_code
_entity_poly.pdbx_strand_id
1 'polypeptide(L)'
;MSPMPHLARKTSKDAPGEMERAADEFADQLTTERLHAEMVRRLETLCPAGEPEGFGAVHVVDSTSGLPDEAEVQLAVLHPRHLHDPAQTHGPAAPSAAVQHVLQLVTTHGRQPRTHRNAVIALAADAQHYPTLESCVRDYLAWSHVSAMAHALGLPADAAQEAQALKTAADSSVDAQLLETYSWLLVPVQKDEETELGIRVLTAEGEGSDLAGRAALTLRSESELVTARDDHAIRGDLDGPLTTTWRAGHISLGELWELYTSLPYLPRLRDRSVLEAGLVSAIADELDWQYQGFALADGYDQRKASYLGLRLPGDDKPPEAMVDSTLVVRPDKAVEQRHSDLARENLNKLKTIDHLDHEDPIPPLPRVPQGEQWTPEAALLNGDRERTNTRN
;
A
#
# COMPACT_ATOMS: atom_id res chain seq x y z
N MET A 1 -38.16 -56.09 31.31
CA MET A 1 -36.82 -55.53 31.07
C MET A 1 -36.41 -55.99 29.68
N SER A 2 -36.52 -55.13 28.67
CA SER A 2 -36.07 -55.43 27.31
C SER A 2 -34.54 -55.54 27.29
N PRO A 3 -33.96 -56.49 26.53
CA PRO A 3 -32.52 -56.64 26.46
C PRO A 3 -31.92 -55.50 25.62
N MET A 4 -30.94 -54.80 26.19
CA MET A 4 -30.08 -53.85 25.47
C MET A 4 -29.32 -54.60 24.37
N PRO A 5 -29.26 -54.07 23.13
CA PRO A 5 -28.46 -54.68 22.09
C PRO A 5 -26.97 -54.53 22.44
N HIS A 6 -26.29 -55.66 22.62
CA HIS A 6 -24.83 -55.71 22.71
C HIS A 6 -24.23 -55.23 21.38
N LEU A 7 -23.60 -54.05 21.36
CA LEU A 7 -22.61 -53.75 20.32
C LEU A 7 -21.51 -54.79 20.46
N ALA A 8 -21.40 -55.71 19.49
CA ALA A 8 -20.29 -56.64 19.41
C ALA A 8 -18.99 -55.83 19.27
N ARG A 9 -18.07 -55.96 20.23
CA ARG A 9 -16.70 -55.44 20.07
C ARG A 9 -16.07 -56.16 18.89
N LYS A 10 -15.78 -55.40 17.84
CA LYS A 10 -15.17 -55.91 16.61
C LYS A 10 -13.74 -56.37 16.87
N THR A 11 -13.27 -57.33 16.08
CA THR A 11 -11.92 -57.88 16.23
C THR A 11 -10.88 -56.95 15.59
N SER A 12 -9.68 -56.86 16.17
CA SER A 12 -8.58 -55.99 15.67
C SER A 12 -8.19 -56.28 14.21
N LYS A 13 -8.49 -57.49 13.69
CA LYS A 13 -8.16 -57.89 12.32
C LYS A 13 -9.07 -57.27 11.25
N ASP A 14 -10.33 -56.98 11.57
CA ASP A 14 -11.32 -56.48 10.60
C ASP A 14 -11.41 -54.96 10.58
N ALA A 15 -10.85 -54.29 11.60
CA ALA A 15 -10.94 -52.85 11.79
C ALA A 15 -10.36 -52.00 10.63
N PRO A 16 -9.19 -52.31 10.04
CA PRO A 16 -8.63 -51.52 8.94
C PRO A 16 -9.55 -51.41 7.72
N GLY A 17 -10.03 -52.53 7.19
CA GLY A 17 -10.91 -52.54 6.01
C GLY A 17 -12.30 -51.98 6.26
N GLU A 18 -12.75 -51.90 7.52
CA GLU A 18 -13.98 -51.18 7.87
C GLU A 18 -13.78 -49.67 7.95
N MET A 19 -12.63 -49.21 8.46
CA MET A 19 -12.29 -47.78 8.49
C MET A 19 -12.13 -47.22 7.08
N GLU A 20 -11.40 -47.93 6.21
CA GLU A 20 -11.24 -47.54 4.80
C GLU A 20 -12.60 -47.45 4.10
N ARG A 21 -13.45 -48.47 4.25
CA ARG A 21 -14.80 -48.43 3.67
C ARG A 21 -15.65 -47.28 4.19
N ALA A 22 -15.59 -47.00 5.50
CA ALA A 22 -16.31 -45.87 6.09
C ALA A 22 -15.77 -44.52 5.60
N ALA A 23 -14.45 -44.42 5.37
CA ALA A 23 -13.84 -43.24 4.77
C ALA A 23 -14.31 -43.04 3.33
N ASP A 24 -14.25 -44.08 2.50
CA ASP A 24 -14.70 -44.05 1.10
C ASP A 24 -16.20 -43.71 0.99
N GLU A 25 -17.05 -44.36 1.78
CA GLU A 25 -18.49 -44.08 1.80
C GLU A 25 -18.80 -42.64 2.19
N PHE A 26 -18.04 -42.06 3.12
CA PHE A 26 -18.19 -40.66 3.51
C PHE A 26 -17.64 -39.71 2.44
N ALA A 27 -16.49 -40.04 1.85
CA ALA A 27 -15.85 -39.28 0.78
C ALA A 27 -16.76 -39.13 -0.45
N ASP A 28 -17.48 -40.19 -0.81
CA ASP A 28 -18.46 -40.20 -1.91
C ASP A 28 -19.70 -39.34 -1.62
N GLN A 29 -20.03 -39.11 -0.36
CA GLN A 29 -21.17 -38.28 0.06
C GLN A 29 -20.82 -36.79 0.19
N LEU A 30 -19.53 -36.42 0.06
CA LEU A 30 -19.10 -35.03 0.20
C LEU A 30 -19.55 -34.17 -0.99
N THR A 31 -20.36 -33.16 -0.68
CA THR A 31 -20.77 -32.12 -1.64
C THR A 31 -19.63 -31.14 -1.92
N THR A 32 -19.60 -30.58 -3.13
CA THR A 32 -18.64 -29.55 -3.53
C THR A 32 -18.62 -28.35 -2.57
N GLU A 33 -19.79 -27.92 -2.08
CA GLU A 33 -19.91 -26.80 -1.12
C GLU A 33 -19.19 -27.09 0.20
N ARG A 34 -19.21 -28.35 0.65
CA ARG A 34 -18.54 -28.78 1.88
C ARG A 34 -17.02 -28.78 1.70
N LEU A 35 -16.54 -29.20 0.53
CA LEU A 35 -15.12 -29.14 0.17
C LEU A 35 -14.64 -27.69 0.11
N HIS A 36 -15.39 -26.83 -0.58
CA HIS A 36 -15.07 -25.40 -0.72
C HIS A 36 -15.08 -24.68 0.63
N ALA A 37 -16.04 -24.97 1.51
CA ALA A 37 -16.07 -24.39 2.85
C ALA A 37 -14.83 -24.73 3.68
N GLU A 38 -14.32 -25.96 3.57
CA GLU A 38 -13.09 -26.36 4.25
C GLU A 38 -11.85 -25.68 3.64
N MET A 39 -11.78 -25.55 2.31
CA MET A 39 -10.71 -24.81 1.64
C MET A 39 -10.70 -23.33 2.05
N VAL A 40 -11.85 -22.67 2.05
CA VAL A 40 -11.98 -21.25 2.44
C VAL A 40 -11.51 -21.04 3.89
N ARG A 41 -11.97 -21.89 4.83
CA ARG A 41 -11.55 -21.83 6.23
C ARG A 41 -10.04 -21.91 6.40
N ARG A 42 -9.36 -22.73 5.59
CA ARG A 42 -7.90 -22.87 5.62
C ARG A 42 -7.19 -21.70 4.96
N LEU A 43 -7.70 -21.21 3.83
CA LEU A 43 -7.15 -20.03 3.16
C LEU A 43 -7.16 -18.80 4.07
N GLU A 44 -8.19 -18.61 4.90
CA GLU A 44 -8.22 -17.55 5.92
C GLU A 44 -7.07 -17.66 6.93
N THR A 45 -6.56 -18.87 7.17
CA THR A 45 -5.43 -19.12 8.08
C THR A 45 -4.07 -18.99 7.38
N LEU A 46 -3.99 -19.41 6.10
CA LEU A 46 -2.76 -19.38 5.28
C LEU A 46 -2.46 -17.99 4.67
N CYS A 47 -3.36 -17.03 4.86
CA CYS A 47 -3.27 -15.67 4.33
C CYS A 47 -3.43 -14.64 5.46
N PRO A 48 -2.52 -14.58 6.44
CA PRO A 48 -2.57 -13.58 7.50
C PRO A 48 -2.49 -12.16 6.93
N ALA A 49 -3.26 -11.23 7.51
CA ALA A 49 -3.17 -9.81 7.19
C ALA A 49 -2.02 -9.13 7.97
N GLY A 50 -1.48 -8.02 7.43
CA GLY A 50 -0.77 -7.03 8.24
C GLY A 50 0.76 -7.06 8.21
N GLU A 51 1.41 -7.56 7.15
CA GLU A 51 2.85 -7.36 6.98
C GLU A 51 3.16 -5.95 6.43
N PRO A 52 4.18 -5.23 6.95
CA PRO A 52 4.55 -3.88 6.45
C PRO A 52 4.93 -3.82 4.96
N GLU A 53 5.43 -4.93 4.42
CA GLU A 53 5.77 -5.05 2.99
C GLU A 53 4.71 -5.84 2.18
N GLY A 54 3.62 -6.24 2.84
CA GLY A 54 2.48 -6.96 2.26
C GLY A 54 1.34 -6.07 1.76
N PHE A 55 0.11 -6.49 2.03
CA PHE A 55 -1.11 -5.79 1.66
C PHE A 55 -1.70 -5.03 2.86
N GLY A 56 -2.53 -4.01 2.59
CA GLY A 56 -3.32 -3.35 3.63
C GLY A 56 -4.35 -4.32 4.25
N ALA A 57 -4.95 -5.17 3.42
CA ALA A 57 -5.81 -6.26 3.87
C ALA A 57 -5.78 -7.47 2.93
N VAL A 58 -6.18 -8.62 3.45
CA VAL A 58 -6.32 -9.86 2.69
C VAL A 58 -7.70 -10.46 2.95
N HIS A 59 -8.40 -10.83 1.88
CA HIS A 59 -9.77 -11.33 1.95
C HIS A 59 -9.93 -12.57 1.10
N VAL A 60 -10.53 -13.63 1.65
CA VAL A 60 -11.02 -14.75 0.84
C VAL A 60 -12.41 -14.38 0.30
N VAL A 61 -12.56 -14.28 -1.01
CA VAL A 61 -13.75 -13.68 -1.64
C VAL A 61 -14.45 -14.62 -2.60
N ASP A 62 -15.78 -14.66 -2.51
CA ASP A 62 -16.67 -15.45 -3.39
C ASP A 62 -17.45 -14.60 -4.39
N SER A 63 -17.48 -13.29 -4.16
CA SER A 63 -18.35 -12.33 -4.82
C SER A 63 -17.74 -10.94 -4.72
N THR A 64 -18.23 -10.02 -5.57
CA THR A 64 -17.69 -8.65 -5.63
C THR A 64 -17.97 -7.82 -4.38
N SER A 65 -19.01 -8.16 -3.61
CA SER A 65 -19.32 -7.56 -2.31
C SER A 65 -18.49 -8.11 -1.16
N GLY A 66 -17.79 -9.24 -1.36
CA GLY A 66 -16.93 -9.82 -0.33
C GLY A 66 -15.62 -9.05 -0.14
N LEU A 67 -15.23 -8.23 -1.13
CA LEU A 67 -14.07 -7.35 -1.06
C LEU A 67 -14.51 -5.91 -0.77
N PRO A 68 -14.16 -5.32 0.38
CA PRO A 68 -14.40 -3.91 0.68
C PRO A 68 -13.89 -2.97 -0.43
N ASP A 69 -14.46 -1.78 -0.57
CA ASP A 69 -13.99 -0.76 -1.53
C ASP A 69 -13.11 0.26 -0.82
N GLU A 70 -11.94 -0.19 -0.38
CA GLU A 70 -10.97 0.59 0.39
C GLU A 70 -9.84 1.10 -0.49
N ALA A 71 -9.21 2.20 -0.06
CA ALA A 71 -8.16 2.86 -0.80
C ALA A 71 -6.77 2.19 -0.66
N GLU A 72 -6.59 1.34 0.35
CA GLU A 72 -5.36 0.55 0.53
C GLU A 72 -5.39 -0.70 -0.35
N VAL A 73 -4.23 -1.15 -0.82
CA VAL A 73 -4.16 -2.32 -1.70
C VAL A 73 -4.54 -3.58 -0.94
N GLN A 74 -5.52 -4.30 -1.47
CA GLN A 74 -6.06 -5.52 -0.90
C GLN A 74 -5.75 -6.72 -1.78
N LEU A 75 -5.39 -7.84 -1.15
CA LEU A 75 -5.31 -9.13 -1.81
C LEU A 75 -6.65 -9.86 -1.70
N ALA A 76 -7.29 -10.10 -2.84
CA ALA A 76 -8.47 -10.93 -3.00
C ALA A 76 -8.08 -12.38 -3.31
N VAL A 77 -8.06 -13.24 -2.30
CA VAL A 77 -7.87 -14.68 -2.48
C VAL A 77 -9.19 -15.26 -2.99
N LEU A 78 -9.22 -15.68 -4.25
CA LEU A 78 -10.47 -16.08 -4.88
C LEU A 78 -10.97 -17.40 -4.32
N HIS A 79 -12.30 -17.52 -4.20
CA HIS A 79 -12.94 -18.77 -3.85
C HIS A 79 -12.54 -19.90 -4.82
N PRO A 80 -12.40 -21.17 -4.36
CA PRO A 80 -11.96 -22.32 -5.18
C PRO A 80 -12.82 -22.65 -6.42
N ARG A 81 -13.89 -21.89 -6.69
CA ARG A 81 -14.73 -22.02 -7.90
C ARG A 81 -14.17 -21.19 -9.06
N HIS A 82 -13.34 -20.20 -8.76
CA HIS A 82 -12.74 -19.28 -9.73
C HIS A 82 -11.32 -19.73 -10.04
N LEU A 83 -11.22 -20.78 -10.84
CA LEU A 83 -9.94 -21.36 -11.24
C LEU A 83 -9.33 -20.59 -12.40
N HIS A 84 -7.99 -20.51 -12.42
CA HIS A 84 -7.23 -20.00 -13.54
C HIS A 84 -6.61 -21.17 -14.31
N ASP A 85 -6.77 -21.16 -15.63
CA ASP A 85 -6.10 -22.09 -16.54
C ASP A 85 -5.12 -21.30 -17.41
N PRO A 86 -3.80 -21.55 -17.32
CA PRO A 86 -2.80 -20.82 -18.09
C PRO A 86 -2.95 -21.00 -19.61
N ALA A 87 -3.60 -22.08 -20.07
CA ALA A 87 -3.90 -22.27 -21.49
C ALA A 87 -4.89 -21.22 -22.04
N GLN A 88 -5.64 -20.56 -21.14
CA GLN A 88 -6.65 -19.55 -21.46
C GLN A 88 -6.11 -18.11 -21.35
N THR A 89 -4.81 -17.92 -21.11
CA THR A 89 -4.19 -16.60 -20.95
C THR A 89 -3.82 -15.94 -22.29
N HIS A 90 -3.45 -16.74 -23.30
CA HIS A 90 -2.93 -16.22 -24.59
C HIS A 90 -3.59 -16.85 -25.84
N GLY A 91 -4.79 -17.41 -25.70
CA GLY A 91 -5.53 -18.04 -26.80
C GLY A 91 -6.74 -17.24 -27.28
N PRO A 92 -7.36 -17.62 -28.41
CA PRO A 92 -8.67 -17.11 -28.84
C PRO A 92 -9.83 -17.63 -27.98
N ALA A 93 -9.53 -18.41 -26.94
CA ALA A 93 -10.50 -18.99 -26.02
C ALA A 93 -11.08 -17.92 -25.09
N ALA A 94 -12.25 -18.21 -24.52
CA ALA A 94 -12.81 -17.37 -23.47
C ALA A 94 -11.84 -17.28 -22.28
N PRO A 95 -11.74 -16.10 -21.62
CA PRO A 95 -10.89 -15.95 -20.44
C PRO A 95 -11.32 -16.90 -19.34
N SER A 96 -10.35 -17.35 -18.52
CA SER A 96 -10.62 -18.23 -17.37
C SER A 96 -11.65 -17.65 -16.39
N ALA A 97 -12.31 -18.52 -15.62
CA ALA A 97 -13.29 -18.13 -14.62
C ALA A 97 -12.71 -17.14 -13.59
N ALA A 98 -11.44 -17.31 -13.23
CA ALA A 98 -10.72 -16.37 -12.36
C ALA A 98 -10.57 -14.99 -13.01
N VAL A 99 -10.08 -14.91 -14.26
CA VAL A 99 -9.91 -13.63 -14.98
C VAL A 99 -11.23 -12.89 -15.13
N GLN A 100 -12.31 -13.59 -15.51
CA GLN A 100 -13.65 -13.00 -15.62
C GLN A 100 -14.12 -12.43 -14.27
N HIS A 101 -13.91 -13.18 -13.19
CA HIS A 101 -14.31 -12.75 -11.86
C HIS A 101 -13.49 -11.55 -11.37
N VAL A 102 -12.18 -11.50 -11.66
CA VAL A 102 -11.34 -10.34 -11.30
C VAL A 102 -11.75 -9.09 -12.07
N LEU A 103 -12.09 -9.20 -13.35
CA LEU A 103 -12.65 -8.08 -14.11
C LEU A 103 -13.94 -7.56 -13.46
N GLN A 104 -14.80 -8.43 -12.94
CA GLN A 104 -16.00 -8.04 -12.20
C GLN A 104 -15.68 -7.42 -10.83
N LEU A 105 -14.72 -7.99 -10.10
CA LEU A 105 -14.25 -7.48 -8.81
C LEU A 105 -13.72 -6.05 -8.94
N VAL A 106 -12.93 -5.77 -9.98
CA VAL A 106 -12.31 -4.46 -10.20
C VAL A 106 -13.31 -3.43 -10.74
N THR A 107 -14.41 -3.87 -11.34
CA THR A 107 -15.42 -2.95 -11.90
C THR A 107 -16.57 -2.67 -10.94
N THR A 108 -16.89 -3.59 -10.04
CA THR A 108 -18.06 -3.49 -9.15
C THR A 108 -17.76 -3.87 -7.72
N HIS A 109 -18.50 -3.26 -6.79
CA HIS A 109 -18.63 -3.67 -5.40
C HIS A 109 -20.11 -3.90 -5.10
N GLY A 110 -20.52 -5.17 -5.13
CA GLY A 110 -21.94 -5.56 -5.12
C GLY A 110 -22.68 -5.02 -6.34
N ARG A 111 -23.53 -4.00 -6.13
CA ARG A 111 -24.30 -3.34 -7.21
C ARG A 111 -23.76 -1.98 -7.62
N GLN A 112 -22.76 -1.47 -6.92
CA GLN A 112 -22.16 -0.16 -7.20
C GLN A 112 -20.90 -0.33 -8.07
N PRO A 113 -20.56 0.65 -8.91
CA PRO A 113 -19.22 0.73 -9.49
C PRO A 113 -18.19 0.79 -8.37
N ARG A 114 -17.05 0.10 -8.55
CA ARG A 114 -15.92 0.18 -7.61
C ARG A 114 -15.14 1.47 -7.85
N THR A 115 -14.82 2.19 -6.78
CA THR A 115 -14.03 3.42 -6.83
C THR A 115 -12.55 3.11 -6.87
N HIS A 116 -12.05 2.30 -5.92
CA HIS A 116 -10.62 2.04 -5.75
C HIS A 116 -10.16 0.85 -6.61
N ARG A 117 -10.36 0.98 -7.92
CA ARG A 117 -10.09 -0.09 -8.89
C ARG A 117 -8.63 -0.51 -8.92
N ASN A 118 -7.71 0.43 -8.70
CA ASN A 118 -6.28 0.16 -8.66
C ASN A 118 -5.83 -0.43 -7.32
N ALA A 119 -6.70 -0.52 -6.31
CA ALA A 119 -6.38 -1.11 -5.00
C ALA A 119 -6.64 -2.63 -4.93
N VAL A 120 -6.99 -3.29 -6.04
CA VAL A 120 -7.37 -4.71 -6.06
C VAL A 120 -6.35 -5.55 -6.80
N ILE A 121 -5.83 -6.58 -6.14
CA ILE A 121 -5.09 -7.69 -6.77
C ILE A 121 -5.73 -8.99 -6.33
N ALA A 122 -5.75 -10.01 -7.19
CA ALA A 122 -6.30 -11.32 -6.82
C ALA A 122 -5.28 -12.45 -6.86
N LEU A 123 -5.47 -13.44 -5.99
CA LEU A 123 -4.76 -14.72 -5.98
C LEU A 123 -5.75 -15.85 -6.31
N ALA A 124 -5.45 -16.66 -7.33
CA ALA A 124 -6.33 -17.71 -7.82
C ALA A 124 -5.66 -19.09 -7.78
N ALA A 125 -6.49 -20.11 -7.64
CA ALA A 125 -6.09 -21.50 -7.75
C ALA A 125 -5.83 -21.90 -9.21
N ASP A 126 -4.79 -22.70 -9.41
CA ASP A 126 -4.47 -23.33 -10.68
C ASP A 126 -5.43 -24.48 -11.00
N ALA A 127 -6.02 -24.44 -12.20
CA ALA A 127 -7.00 -25.42 -12.64
C ALA A 127 -6.42 -26.84 -12.82
N GLN A 128 -5.13 -26.97 -13.09
CA GLN A 128 -4.47 -28.26 -13.30
C GLN A 128 -4.13 -28.95 -11.97
N HIS A 129 -3.80 -28.17 -10.93
CA HIS A 129 -3.51 -28.67 -9.60
C HIS A 129 -4.75 -28.84 -8.72
N TYR A 130 -5.85 -28.16 -9.04
CA TYR A 130 -7.10 -28.22 -8.27
C TYR A 130 -7.65 -29.65 -8.05
N PRO A 131 -7.66 -30.60 -9.01
CA PRO A 131 -8.15 -31.95 -8.77
C PRO A 131 -7.40 -32.69 -7.64
N THR A 132 -6.08 -32.48 -7.54
CA THR A 132 -5.26 -33.03 -6.47
C THR A 132 -5.62 -32.41 -5.12
N LEU A 133 -5.80 -31.08 -5.08
CA LEU A 133 -6.29 -30.37 -3.89
C LEU A 133 -7.64 -30.92 -3.43
N GLU A 134 -8.57 -31.10 -4.35
CA GLU A 134 -9.90 -31.61 -4.05
C GLU A 134 -9.83 -33.02 -3.45
N SER A 135 -8.98 -33.90 -4.00
CA SER A 135 -8.76 -35.24 -3.45
C SER A 135 -8.21 -35.18 -2.02
N CYS A 136 -7.17 -34.38 -1.77
CA CYS A 136 -6.59 -34.25 -0.43
C CYS A 136 -7.61 -33.72 0.59
N VAL A 137 -8.46 -32.76 0.22
CA VAL A 137 -9.51 -32.23 1.10
C VAL A 137 -10.58 -33.29 1.39
N ARG A 138 -10.96 -34.07 0.37
CA ARG A 138 -11.89 -35.20 0.52
C ARG A 138 -11.35 -36.24 1.51
N ASP A 139 -10.07 -36.63 1.36
CA ASP A 139 -9.40 -37.56 2.27
C ASP A 139 -9.35 -37.03 3.71
N TYR A 140 -8.97 -35.76 3.88
CA TYR A 140 -8.92 -35.12 5.19
C TYR A 140 -10.29 -35.15 5.89
N LEU A 141 -11.35 -34.79 5.17
CA LEU A 141 -12.70 -34.77 5.74
C LEU A 141 -13.21 -36.18 6.06
N ALA A 142 -12.88 -37.17 5.21
CA ALA A 142 -13.19 -38.57 5.46
C ALA A 142 -12.49 -39.11 6.72
N TRP A 143 -11.17 -38.94 6.83
CA TRP A 143 -10.43 -39.37 8.02
C TRP A 143 -10.81 -38.57 9.28
N SER A 144 -11.18 -37.30 9.13
CA SER A 144 -11.77 -36.51 10.22
C SER A 144 -13.08 -37.09 10.72
N HIS A 145 -13.93 -37.55 9.80
CA HIS A 145 -15.19 -38.22 10.14
C HIS A 145 -14.95 -39.57 10.83
N VAL A 146 -14.11 -40.44 10.25
CA VAL A 146 -13.79 -41.76 10.83
C VAL A 146 -13.19 -41.62 12.23
N SER A 147 -12.22 -40.71 12.41
CA SER A 147 -11.63 -40.42 13.72
C SER A 147 -12.68 -39.94 14.73
N ALA A 148 -13.58 -39.03 14.33
CA ALA A 148 -14.67 -38.55 15.19
C ALA A 148 -15.69 -39.65 15.53
N MET A 149 -15.93 -40.59 14.61
CA MET A 149 -16.88 -41.70 14.78
C MET A 149 -16.25 -42.96 15.39
N ALA A 150 -14.98 -42.93 15.79
CA ALA A 150 -14.24 -44.13 16.22
C ALA A 150 -14.96 -44.96 17.30
N HIS A 151 -15.57 -44.30 18.31
CA HIS A 151 -16.36 -44.99 19.33
C HIS A 151 -17.64 -45.62 18.77
N ALA A 152 -18.37 -44.89 17.92
CA ALA A 152 -19.63 -45.36 17.33
C ALA A 152 -19.41 -46.50 16.33
N LEU A 153 -18.28 -46.50 15.62
CA LEU A 153 -17.85 -47.57 14.73
C LEU A 153 -17.33 -48.80 15.49
N GLY A 154 -17.11 -48.67 16.80
CA GLY A 154 -16.61 -49.73 17.67
C GLY A 154 -15.13 -50.06 17.42
N LEU A 155 -14.34 -49.06 17.00
CA LEU A 155 -12.93 -49.25 16.66
C LEU A 155 -12.11 -49.58 17.92
N PRO A 156 -11.18 -50.56 17.84
CA PRO A 156 -10.20 -50.79 18.88
C PRO A 156 -9.18 -49.63 18.95
N ALA A 157 -8.43 -49.56 20.05
CA ALA A 157 -7.59 -48.39 20.36
C ALA A 157 -6.45 -48.17 19.35
N ASP A 158 -5.86 -49.26 18.85
CA ASP A 158 -4.86 -49.27 17.76
C ASP A 158 -5.42 -48.67 16.48
N ALA A 159 -6.59 -49.15 16.03
CA ALA A 159 -7.26 -48.65 14.84
C ALA A 159 -7.70 -47.17 14.98
N ALA A 160 -8.19 -46.77 16.15
CA ALA A 160 -8.54 -45.37 16.41
C ALA A 160 -7.29 -44.45 16.37
N GLN A 161 -6.15 -44.92 16.88
CA GLN A 161 -4.89 -44.19 16.80
C GLN A 161 -4.39 -44.08 15.35
N GLU A 162 -4.54 -45.13 14.55
CA GLU A 162 -4.23 -45.13 13.12
C GLU A 162 -5.11 -44.15 12.33
N ALA A 163 -6.43 -44.16 12.54
CA ALA A 163 -7.34 -43.21 11.91
C ALA A 163 -6.98 -41.75 12.25
N GLN A 164 -6.55 -41.50 13.50
CA GLN A 164 -6.07 -40.18 13.90
C GLN A 164 -4.75 -39.80 13.22
N ALA A 165 -3.83 -40.76 13.03
CA ALA A 165 -2.58 -40.52 12.30
C ALA A 165 -2.84 -40.20 10.81
N LEU A 166 -3.76 -40.95 10.17
CA LEU A 166 -4.18 -40.70 8.79
C LEU A 166 -4.85 -39.34 8.63
N LYS A 167 -5.72 -38.95 9.57
CA LYS A 167 -6.30 -37.61 9.63
C LYS A 167 -5.20 -36.55 9.68
N THR A 168 -4.21 -36.68 10.58
CA THR A 168 -3.13 -35.69 10.71
C THR A 168 -2.26 -35.63 9.45
N ALA A 169 -1.97 -36.76 8.81
CA ALA A 169 -1.24 -36.79 7.55
C ALA A 169 -2.01 -36.08 6.43
N ALA A 170 -3.30 -36.39 6.27
CA ALA A 170 -4.18 -35.75 5.30
C ALA A 170 -4.33 -34.24 5.56
N ASP A 171 -4.36 -33.83 6.84
CA ASP A 171 -4.40 -32.43 7.25
C ASP A 171 -3.21 -31.64 6.70
N SER A 172 -1.99 -32.17 6.90
CA SER A 172 -0.77 -31.56 6.37
C SER A 172 -0.71 -31.59 4.84
N SER A 173 -1.23 -32.65 4.21
CA SER A 173 -1.32 -32.73 2.75
C SER A 173 -2.24 -31.66 2.16
N VAL A 174 -3.35 -31.33 2.82
CA VAL A 174 -4.24 -30.25 2.37
C VAL A 174 -3.51 -28.90 2.42
N ASP A 175 -2.83 -28.59 3.50
CA ASP A 175 -2.12 -27.31 3.63
C ASP A 175 -1.01 -27.16 2.58
N ALA A 176 -0.22 -28.22 2.37
CA ALA A 176 0.79 -28.26 1.32
C ALA A 176 0.18 -28.07 -0.08
N GLN A 177 -0.95 -28.72 -0.35
CA GLN A 177 -1.59 -28.63 -1.65
C GLN A 177 -2.30 -27.28 -1.86
N LEU A 178 -2.80 -26.63 -0.81
CA LEU A 178 -3.31 -25.25 -0.90
C LEU A 178 -2.19 -24.28 -1.30
N LEU A 179 -1.01 -24.42 -0.67
CA LEU A 179 0.16 -23.60 -0.97
C LEU A 179 0.65 -23.78 -2.42
N GLU A 180 0.60 -25.00 -2.94
CA GLU A 180 0.98 -25.31 -4.32
C GLU A 180 -0.07 -24.82 -5.33
N THR A 181 -1.36 -25.03 -5.02
CA THR A 181 -2.45 -24.76 -5.96
C THR A 181 -2.74 -23.27 -6.10
N TYR A 182 -2.65 -22.48 -5.03
CA TYR A 182 -2.87 -21.03 -5.06
C TYR A 182 -1.58 -20.29 -5.45
N SER A 183 -1.36 -20.16 -6.76
CA SER A 183 -0.12 -19.62 -7.30
C SER A 183 -0.33 -18.52 -8.35
N TRP A 184 -1.55 -18.27 -8.82
CA TRP A 184 -1.78 -17.28 -9.89
C TRP A 184 -2.16 -15.91 -9.34
N LEU A 185 -1.32 -14.92 -9.59
CA LEU A 185 -1.61 -13.52 -9.33
C LEU A 185 -2.27 -12.89 -10.55
N LEU A 186 -3.44 -12.31 -10.35
CA LEU A 186 -4.24 -11.66 -11.37
C LEU A 186 -4.26 -10.16 -11.07
N VAL A 187 -3.49 -9.43 -11.87
CA VAL A 187 -3.20 -8.01 -11.65
C VAL A 187 -3.94 -7.17 -12.68
N PRO A 188 -4.89 -6.32 -12.27
CA PRO A 188 -5.56 -5.42 -13.19
C PRO A 188 -4.56 -4.42 -13.75
N VAL A 189 -4.51 -4.30 -15.07
CA VAL A 189 -3.60 -3.41 -15.77
C VAL A 189 -4.34 -2.64 -16.84
N GLN A 190 -3.99 -1.37 -16.98
CA GLN A 190 -4.47 -0.53 -18.05
C GLN A 190 -3.29 0.31 -18.55
N LYS A 191 -3.18 0.52 -19.85
CA LYS A 191 -2.08 1.32 -20.41
C LYS A 191 -2.35 2.83 -20.29
N ASP A 192 -3.58 3.22 -20.56
CA ASP A 192 -4.08 4.60 -20.58
C ASP A 192 -5.62 4.56 -20.46
N GLU A 193 -6.24 5.73 -20.31
CA GLU A 193 -7.70 5.86 -20.14
C GLU A 193 -8.52 5.24 -21.28
N GLU A 194 -7.98 5.19 -22.51
CA GLU A 194 -8.68 4.70 -23.71
C GLU A 194 -8.55 3.19 -23.89
N THR A 195 -7.54 2.57 -23.26
CA THR A 195 -7.30 1.13 -23.33
C THR A 195 -8.27 0.37 -22.43
N GLU A 196 -8.84 -0.73 -22.93
CA GLU A 196 -9.70 -1.60 -22.10
C GLU A 196 -8.91 -2.20 -20.92
N LEU A 197 -9.56 -2.33 -19.77
CA LEU A 197 -8.96 -2.96 -18.59
C LEU A 197 -8.59 -4.42 -18.90
N GLY A 198 -7.31 -4.75 -18.78
CA GLY A 198 -6.79 -6.11 -18.91
C GLY A 198 -6.40 -6.70 -17.56
N ILE A 199 -6.10 -8.00 -17.57
CA ILE A 199 -5.50 -8.71 -16.43
C ILE A 199 -4.12 -9.22 -16.86
N ARG A 200 -3.08 -8.76 -16.18
CA ARG A 200 -1.74 -9.34 -16.23
C ARG A 200 -1.70 -10.53 -15.28
N VAL A 201 -1.19 -11.66 -15.75
CA VAL A 201 -1.05 -12.89 -14.95
C VAL A 201 0.40 -13.06 -14.55
N LEU A 202 0.65 -13.26 -13.27
CA LEU A 202 1.96 -13.57 -12.70
C LEU A 202 1.86 -14.83 -11.83
N THR A 203 2.99 -15.44 -11.49
CA THR A 203 3.05 -16.58 -10.58
C THR A 203 3.61 -16.13 -9.23
N ALA A 204 2.91 -16.43 -8.13
CA ALA A 204 3.40 -16.20 -6.78
C ALA A 204 4.54 -17.19 -6.46
N GLU A 205 5.76 -16.73 -6.67
CA GLU A 205 6.99 -17.50 -6.43
C GLU A 205 7.42 -17.42 -4.95
N GLY A 206 8.24 -18.37 -4.53
CA GLY A 206 8.88 -18.37 -3.21
C GLY A 206 8.53 -19.56 -2.33
N GLU A 207 9.40 -19.80 -1.36
CA GLU A 207 9.24 -20.84 -0.33
C GLU A 207 8.56 -20.24 0.91
N GLY A 208 7.71 -21.01 1.58
CA GLY A 208 7.06 -20.60 2.82
C GLY A 208 5.60 -21.04 2.91
N SER A 209 5.04 -20.95 4.11
CA SER A 209 3.66 -21.35 4.41
C SER A 209 2.65 -20.20 4.35
N ASP A 210 3.06 -19.02 3.90
CA ASP A 210 2.23 -17.83 3.78
C ASP A 210 2.01 -17.47 2.31
N LEU A 211 0.76 -17.55 1.86
CA LEU A 211 0.36 -17.19 0.50
C LEU A 211 0.43 -15.68 0.25
N ALA A 212 0.07 -14.87 1.26
CA ALA A 212 0.05 -13.42 1.14
C ALA A 212 1.47 -12.86 1.05
N GLY A 213 2.39 -13.33 1.88
CA GLY A 213 3.81 -12.96 1.83
C GLY A 213 4.47 -13.32 0.49
N ARG A 214 4.22 -14.52 -0.05
CA ARG A 214 4.70 -14.94 -1.38
C ARG A 214 4.16 -14.03 -2.48
N ALA A 215 2.84 -13.77 -2.46
CA ALA A 215 2.20 -12.86 -3.40
C ALA A 215 2.82 -11.46 -3.37
N ALA A 216 2.97 -10.89 -2.16
CA ALA A 216 3.55 -9.57 -1.98
C ALA A 216 5.01 -9.51 -2.48
N LEU A 217 5.82 -10.54 -2.22
CA LEU A 217 7.21 -10.61 -2.69
C LEU A 217 7.29 -10.51 -4.22
N THR A 218 6.54 -11.35 -4.94
CA THR A 218 6.50 -11.31 -6.41
C THR A 218 5.99 -9.96 -6.93
N LEU A 219 4.92 -9.40 -6.33
CA LEU A 219 4.35 -8.15 -6.79
C LEU A 219 5.29 -6.96 -6.59
N ARG A 220 6.08 -6.94 -5.50
CA ARG A 220 7.12 -5.92 -5.31
C ARG A 220 8.24 -6.05 -6.35
N SER A 221 8.71 -7.27 -6.63
CA SER A 221 9.75 -7.48 -7.66
C SER A 221 9.27 -7.07 -9.06
N GLU A 222 7.99 -7.26 -9.34
CA GLU A 222 7.33 -6.89 -10.60
C GLU A 222 6.84 -5.43 -10.64
N SER A 223 7.07 -4.65 -9.57
CA SER A 223 6.59 -3.26 -9.41
C SER A 223 5.07 -3.09 -9.49
N GLU A 224 4.30 -4.14 -9.19
CA GLU A 224 2.83 -4.16 -9.16
C GLU A 224 2.26 -3.86 -7.76
N LEU A 225 3.11 -3.83 -6.74
CA LEU A 225 2.82 -3.38 -5.38
C LEU A 225 3.94 -2.44 -4.93
N VAL A 226 3.65 -1.14 -4.84
CA VAL A 226 4.64 -0.11 -4.55
C VAL A 226 4.58 0.25 -3.07
N THR A 227 5.63 -0.09 -2.31
CA THR A 227 5.75 0.18 -0.87
C THR A 227 6.61 1.41 -0.54
N ALA A 228 7.29 1.97 -1.55
CA ALA A 228 8.04 3.22 -1.46
C ALA A 228 7.92 3.96 -2.78
N ARG A 229 7.71 5.27 -2.72
CA ARG A 229 7.69 6.14 -3.90
C ARG A 229 8.32 7.47 -3.52
N ASP A 230 9.33 7.89 -4.28
CA ASP A 230 10.00 9.17 -4.08
C ASP A 230 9.33 10.30 -4.87
N ASP A 231 9.75 11.53 -4.59
CA ASP A 231 9.28 12.75 -5.21
C ASP A 231 9.54 12.80 -6.73
N HIS A 232 10.68 12.27 -7.20
CA HIS A 232 11.00 12.18 -8.62
C HIS A 232 10.01 11.28 -9.38
N ALA A 233 9.66 10.14 -8.79
CA ALA A 233 8.68 9.21 -9.35
C ALA A 233 7.26 9.81 -9.35
N ILE A 234 6.87 10.49 -8.25
CA ILE A 234 5.59 11.23 -8.20
C ILE A 234 5.57 12.33 -9.25
N ARG A 235 6.67 13.08 -9.42
CA ARG A 235 6.79 14.10 -10.46
C ARG A 235 6.64 13.51 -11.86
N GLY A 236 7.21 12.33 -12.11
CA GLY A 236 7.03 11.60 -13.36
C GLY A 236 5.57 11.28 -13.66
N ASP A 237 4.79 10.89 -12.65
CA ASP A 237 3.35 10.65 -12.81
C ASP A 237 2.59 11.94 -13.11
N LEU A 238 2.96 13.04 -12.45
CA LEU A 238 2.38 14.38 -12.65
C LEU A 238 2.67 14.95 -14.04
N ASP A 239 3.88 14.72 -14.57
CA ASP A 239 4.31 15.17 -15.91
C ASP A 239 3.88 14.24 -17.05
N GLY A 240 3.42 13.03 -16.73
CA GLY A 240 2.98 12.03 -17.69
C GLY A 240 1.47 11.83 -17.62
N PRO A 241 0.99 10.73 -17.00
CA PRO A 241 -0.42 10.37 -16.98
C PRO A 241 -1.34 11.45 -16.36
N LEU A 242 -0.85 12.26 -15.43
CA LEU A 242 -1.65 13.28 -14.72
C LEU A 242 -1.45 14.71 -15.25
N THR A 243 -0.79 14.88 -16.39
CA THR A 243 -0.46 16.20 -16.95
C THR A 243 -1.67 17.12 -17.08
N THR A 244 -2.81 16.57 -17.52
CA THR A 244 -4.03 17.37 -17.75
C THR A 244 -4.56 17.95 -16.46
N THR A 245 -4.58 17.16 -15.38
CA THR A 245 -5.03 17.58 -14.05
C THR A 245 -4.05 18.58 -13.43
N TRP A 246 -2.75 18.29 -13.47
CA TRP A 246 -1.74 19.13 -12.81
C TRP A 246 -1.42 20.43 -13.57
N ARG A 247 -1.86 20.57 -14.83
CA ARG A 247 -1.72 21.78 -15.63
C ARG A 247 -2.33 23.02 -14.98
N ALA A 248 -3.33 22.85 -14.12
CA ALA A 248 -3.95 23.92 -13.33
C ALA A 248 -2.96 24.60 -12.35
N GLY A 249 -1.80 23.97 -12.10
CA GLY A 249 -0.69 24.52 -11.30
C GLY A 249 -0.57 23.92 -9.91
N HIS A 250 -1.58 23.18 -9.45
CA HIS A 250 -1.52 22.37 -8.24
C HIS A 250 -2.55 21.23 -8.28
N ILE A 251 -2.35 20.23 -7.43
CA ILE A 251 -3.33 19.19 -7.12
C ILE A 251 -3.32 18.97 -5.60
N SER A 252 -4.48 18.64 -5.02
CA SER A 252 -4.54 18.33 -3.58
C SER A 252 -4.09 16.89 -3.30
N LEU A 253 -3.58 16.61 -2.10
CA LEU A 253 -3.19 15.27 -1.68
C LEU A 253 -4.38 14.31 -1.74
N GLY A 254 -5.57 14.75 -1.30
CA GLY A 254 -6.78 13.93 -1.36
C GLY A 254 -7.12 13.52 -2.79
N GLU A 255 -7.15 14.49 -3.71
CA GLU A 255 -7.43 14.24 -5.13
C GLU A 255 -6.33 13.38 -5.78
N LEU A 256 -5.06 13.61 -5.46
CA LEU A 256 -3.96 12.79 -5.96
C LEU A 256 -4.08 11.34 -5.48
N TRP A 257 -4.44 11.13 -4.20
CA TRP A 257 -4.66 9.80 -3.63
C TRP A 257 -5.84 9.08 -4.27
N GLU A 258 -6.95 9.77 -4.51
CA GLU A 258 -8.10 9.24 -5.26
C GLU A 258 -7.69 8.79 -6.67
N LEU A 259 -6.84 9.55 -7.37
CA LEU A 259 -6.35 9.18 -8.69
C LEU A 259 -5.48 7.92 -8.63
N TYR A 260 -4.49 7.85 -7.73
CA TYR A 260 -3.63 6.67 -7.58
C TYR A 260 -4.42 5.38 -7.31
N THR A 261 -5.50 5.49 -6.54
CA THR A 261 -6.29 4.34 -6.11
C THR A 261 -7.39 3.95 -7.10
N SER A 262 -7.84 4.88 -7.95
CA SER A 262 -8.92 4.62 -8.92
C SER A 262 -8.45 4.28 -10.34
N LEU A 263 -7.24 4.69 -10.73
CA LEU A 263 -6.74 4.60 -12.10
C LEU A 263 -5.71 3.46 -12.27
N PRO A 264 -6.05 2.34 -12.94
CA PRO A 264 -5.15 1.17 -13.07
C PRO A 264 -3.92 1.36 -13.97
N TYR A 265 -3.76 2.52 -14.61
CA TYR A 265 -2.55 2.91 -15.34
C TYR A 265 -1.57 3.72 -14.47
N LEU A 266 -1.96 4.08 -13.24
CA LEU A 266 -1.05 4.65 -12.26
C LEU A 266 -0.40 3.56 -11.41
N PRO A 267 0.81 3.84 -10.86
CA PRO A 267 1.47 2.96 -9.91
C PRO A 267 0.57 2.60 -8.73
N ARG A 268 0.49 1.32 -8.42
CA ARG A 268 -0.33 0.81 -7.32
C ARG A 268 0.41 0.97 -5.99
N LEU A 269 0.18 2.10 -5.33
CA LEU A 269 0.72 2.39 -4.00
C LEU A 269 0.03 1.52 -2.95
N ARG A 270 0.81 0.85 -2.10
CA ARG A 270 0.29 -0.02 -1.03
C ARG A 270 -0.79 0.67 -0.20
N ASP A 271 -0.50 1.87 0.29
CA ASP A 271 -1.38 2.68 1.12
C ASP A 271 -0.99 4.16 1.02
N ARG A 272 -1.77 5.02 1.67
CA ARG A 272 -1.61 6.48 1.63
C ARG A 272 -0.26 6.93 2.19
N SER A 273 0.31 6.21 3.15
CA SER A 273 1.58 6.59 3.78
C SER A 273 2.74 6.56 2.79
N VAL A 274 2.68 5.70 1.76
CA VAL A 274 3.66 5.64 0.67
C VAL A 274 3.68 6.94 -0.12
N LEU A 275 2.50 7.50 -0.44
CA LEU A 275 2.39 8.78 -1.14
C LEU A 275 2.89 9.92 -0.26
N GLU A 276 2.43 9.98 1.00
CA GLU A 276 2.80 11.03 1.93
C GLU A 276 4.32 11.09 2.18
N ALA A 277 4.96 9.93 2.33
CA ALA A 277 6.41 9.84 2.46
C ALA A 277 7.15 10.44 1.24
N GLY A 278 6.69 10.16 0.02
CA GLY A 278 7.27 10.72 -1.20
C GLY A 278 7.01 12.22 -1.36
N LEU A 279 5.85 12.73 -0.91
CA LEU A 279 5.61 14.17 -0.89
C LEU A 279 6.51 14.89 0.10
N VAL A 280 6.75 14.28 1.28
CA VAL A 280 7.66 14.84 2.29
C VAL A 280 9.12 14.82 1.80
N SER A 281 9.54 13.80 1.06
CA SER A 281 10.92 13.72 0.52
C SER A 281 11.25 14.89 -0.40
N ALA A 282 10.25 15.40 -1.14
CA ALA A 282 10.42 16.56 -2.03
C ALA A 282 10.97 17.80 -1.32
N ILE A 283 10.65 18.02 -0.05
CA ILE A 283 11.14 19.19 0.69
C ILE A 283 12.63 19.08 1.03
N ALA A 284 13.12 17.85 1.20
CA ALA A 284 14.51 17.60 1.55
C ALA A 284 15.47 17.64 0.35
N ASP A 285 14.97 17.41 -0.87
CA ASP A 285 15.79 17.37 -2.08
C ASP A 285 15.85 18.74 -2.80
N GLU A 286 16.86 19.54 -2.49
CA GLU A 286 17.07 20.85 -3.13
C GLU A 286 17.59 20.73 -4.58
N LEU A 287 18.18 19.59 -4.96
CA LEU A 287 18.90 19.49 -6.22
C LEU A 287 17.91 19.33 -7.39
N ASP A 288 17.99 20.25 -8.36
CA ASP A 288 17.18 20.20 -9.61
C ASP A 288 15.67 20.06 -9.41
N TRP A 289 15.15 20.37 -8.21
CA TRP A 289 13.74 20.19 -7.86
C TRP A 289 12.76 20.92 -8.79
N GLN A 290 13.19 22.00 -9.43
CA GLN A 290 12.37 22.72 -10.41
C GLN A 290 12.06 21.86 -11.64
N TYR A 291 12.95 20.93 -11.98
CA TYR A 291 12.81 20.03 -13.11
C TYR A 291 12.27 18.66 -12.70
N GLN A 292 12.64 18.16 -11.51
CA GLN A 292 12.35 16.79 -11.12
C GLN A 292 11.52 16.63 -9.83
N GLY A 293 11.23 17.73 -9.13
CA GLY A 293 10.40 17.73 -7.92
C GLY A 293 9.22 18.70 -8.02
N PHE A 294 8.72 19.12 -6.87
CA PHE A 294 7.59 20.04 -6.73
C PHE A 294 7.65 20.75 -5.38
N ALA A 295 6.83 21.79 -5.21
CA ALA A 295 6.66 22.47 -3.94
C ALA A 295 5.40 21.96 -3.22
N LEU A 296 5.28 22.24 -1.93
CA LEU A 296 4.08 21.96 -1.15
C LEU A 296 3.42 23.24 -0.66
N ALA A 297 2.10 23.23 -0.45
CA ALA A 297 1.39 24.32 0.21
C ALA A 297 0.25 23.78 1.10
N ASP A 298 -0.13 24.54 2.13
CA ASP A 298 -1.26 24.17 3.01
C ASP A 298 -2.63 24.41 2.35
N GLY A 299 -2.67 25.25 1.33
CA GLY A 299 -3.88 25.56 0.56
C GLY A 299 -3.67 26.68 -0.46
N TYR A 300 -4.74 27.09 -1.14
CA TYR A 300 -4.72 28.15 -2.15
C TYR A 300 -5.81 29.20 -1.88
N ASP A 301 -5.42 30.47 -1.73
CA ASP A 301 -6.33 31.60 -1.62
C ASP A 301 -6.72 32.09 -3.02
N GLN A 302 -7.92 31.68 -3.47
CA GLN A 302 -8.44 32.06 -4.78
C GLN A 302 -8.63 33.57 -4.96
N ARG A 303 -8.84 34.34 -3.88
CA ARG A 303 -9.07 35.79 -3.98
C ARG A 303 -7.77 36.54 -4.21
N LYS A 304 -6.69 36.06 -3.61
CA LYS A 304 -5.34 36.64 -3.73
C LYS A 304 -4.49 35.97 -4.81
N ALA A 305 -4.99 34.88 -5.39
CA ALA A 305 -4.25 34.02 -6.31
C ALA A 305 -2.90 33.56 -5.72
N SER A 306 -2.89 33.19 -4.43
CA SER A 306 -1.66 32.88 -3.69
C SER A 306 -1.79 31.59 -2.88
N TYR A 307 -0.76 30.78 -2.87
CA TYR A 307 -0.57 29.62 -2.02
C TYR A 307 -0.34 30.03 -0.56
N LEU A 308 -1.01 29.34 0.36
CA LEU A 308 -0.87 29.50 1.80
C LEU A 308 0.16 28.48 2.31
N GLY A 309 1.09 28.92 3.15
CA GLY A 309 2.13 28.02 3.70
C GLY A 309 2.99 27.35 2.63
N LEU A 310 3.34 28.10 1.57
CA LEU A 310 4.15 27.59 0.46
C LEU A 310 5.57 27.22 0.94
N ARG A 311 5.94 25.96 0.74
CA ARG A 311 7.23 25.35 1.08
C ARG A 311 7.92 24.89 -0.20
N LEU A 312 9.11 25.42 -0.43
CA LEU A 312 9.99 25.00 -1.51
C LEU A 312 10.99 23.98 -0.96
N PRO A 313 11.52 23.09 -1.82
CA PRO A 313 12.65 22.26 -1.45
C PRO A 313 13.83 23.09 -0.96
N GLY A 314 14.44 22.67 0.15
CA GLY A 314 15.46 23.43 0.88
C GLY A 314 14.93 24.36 1.98
N ASP A 315 13.61 24.54 2.12
CA ASP A 315 13.04 25.22 3.30
C ASP A 315 13.13 24.31 4.55
N ASP A 316 13.48 24.88 5.71
CA ASP A 316 13.88 24.16 6.93
C ASP A 316 12.82 23.21 7.54
N LYS A 317 11.57 23.17 7.03
CA LYS A 317 10.48 22.42 7.68
C LYS A 317 9.52 21.76 6.69
N PRO A 318 9.38 20.42 6.69
CA PRO A 318 8.25 19.76 6.05
C PRO A 318 6.93 20.14 6.75
N PRO A 319 5.76 19.85 6.13
CA PRO A 319 4.48 20.00 6.81
C PRO A 319 4.44 19.22 8.12
N GLU A 320 3.86 19.79 9.18
CA GLU A 320 3.70 19.08 10.48
C GLU A 320 2.78 17.86 10.36
N ALA A 321 1.79 17.94 9.47
CA ALA A 321 0.91 16.85 9.10
C ALA A 321 0.53 16.98 7.62
N MET A 322 0.44 15.83 6.94
CA MET A 322 -0.17 15.73 5.62
C MET A 322 -1.69 15.64 5.79
N VAL A 323 -2.42 16.50 5.09
CA VAL A 323 -3.90 16.51 5.10
C VAL A 323 -4.40 16.56 3.66
N ASP A 324 -5.67 16.20 3.42
CA ASP A 324 -6.24 16.18 2.07
C ASP A 324 -6.09 17.50 1.32
N SER A 325 -6.16 18.63 2.04
CA SER A 325 -6.01 19.97 1.47
C SER A 325 -4.57 20.37 1.16
N THR A 326 -3.57 19.60 1.59
CA THR A 326 -2.18 19.87 1.24
C THR A 326 -2.01 19.80 -0.27
N LEU A 327 -1.40 20.81 -0.86
CA LEU A 327 -1.27 20.95 -2.30
C LEU A 327 0.13 20.55 -2.76
N VAL A 328 0.17 19.77 -3.83
CA VAL A 328 1.37 19.52 -4.64
C VAL A 328 1.43 20.59 -5.74
N VAL A 329 2.34 21.53 -5.59
CA VAL A 329 2.39 22.77 -6.38
C VAL A 329 3.45 22.68 -7.47
N ARG A 330 3.08 23.07 -8.69
CA ARG A 330 3.98 23.09 -9.83
C ARG A 330 5.14 24.07 -9.61
N PRO A 331 6.39 23.70 -9.95
CA PRO A 331 7.56 24.52 -9.63
C PRO A 331 7.52 25.97 -10.16
N ASP A 332 7.08 26.18 -11.39
CA ASP A 332 6.96 27.51 -11.99
C ASP A 332 6.05 28.44 -11.16
N LYS A 333 4.94 27.90 -10.63
CA LYS A 333 3.98 28.64 -9.79
C LYS A 333 4.52 28.90 -8.39
N ALA A 334 5.23 27.94 -7.81
CA ALA A 334 5.89 28.12 -6.53
C ALA A 334 6.98 29.20 -6.59
N VAL A 335 7.82 29.18 -7.62
CA VAL A 335 8.90 30.16 -7.83
C VAL A 335 8.33 31.55 -8.11
N GLU A 336 7.30 31.65 -8.96
CA GLU A 336 6.61 32.92 -9.26
C GLU A 336 6.09 33.60 -7.98
N GLN A 337 5.47 32.82 -7.09
CA GLN A 337 5.03 33.36 -5.79
C GLN A 337 6.20 33.72 -4.87
N ARG A 338 7.21 32.85 -4.70
CA ARG A 338 8.37 33.13 -3.83
C ARG A 338 9.07 34.42 -4.22
N HIS A 339 9.24 34.66 -5.52
CA HIS A 339 9.80 35.91 -6.04
C HIS A 339 8.91 37.12 -5.72
N SER A 340 7.59 36.98 -5.87
CA SER A 340 6.63 38.04 -5.56
C SER A 340 6.61 38.40 -4.07
N ASP A 341 6.71 37.38 -3.20
CA ASP A 341 6.78 37.57 -1.75
C ASP A 341 8.07 38.26 -1.30
N LEU A 342 9.22 37.86 -1.84
CA LEU A 342 10.50 38.51 -1.58
C LEU A 342 10.50 39.98 -2.06
N ALA A 343 9.94 40.26 -3.24
CA ALA A 343 9.82 41.62 -3.76
C ALA A 343 8.94 42.50 -2.85
N ARG A 344 7.82 41.95 -2.36
CA ARG A 344 6.91 42.64 -1.43
C ARG A 344 7.56 42.88 -0.07
N GLU A 345 8.32 41.90 0.45
CA GLU A 345 9.06 42.04 1.70
C GLU A 345 10.15 43.12 1.59
N ASN A 346 10.92 43.11 0.49
CA ASN A 346 11.93 44.13 0.22
C ASN A 346 11.32 45.54 0.11
N LEU A 347 10.16 45.67 -0.56
CA LEU A 347 9.42 46.93 -0.64
C LEU A 347 8.94 47.41 0.74
N ASN A 348 8.48 46.49 1.61
CA ASN A 348 8.06 46.83 2.97
C ASN A 348 9.24 47.24 3.85
N LYS A 349 10.41 46.59 3.71
CA LYS A 349 11.66 47.00 4.38
C LYS A 349 12.07 48.40 3.96
N LEU A 350 12.03 48.72 2.66
CA LEU A 350 12.32 50.06 2.14
C LEU A 350 11.38 51.14 2.71
N LYS A 351 10.06 50.88 2.77
CA LYS A 351 9.09 51.83 3.35
C LYS A 351 9.26 52.04 4.86
N THR A 352 9.77 51.03 5.56
CA THR A 352 10.05 51.12 7.01
C THR A 352 11.26 52.03 7.26
N ILE A 353 12.24 52.03 6.35
CA ILE A 353 13.44 52.88 6.45
C ILE A 353 13.08 54.36 6.20
N ASP A 354 12.26 54.68 5.19
CA ASP A 354 11.81 56.06 4.93
C ASP A 354 11.00 56.68 6.08
N HIS A 355 10.38 55.86 6.94
CA HIS A 355 9.63 56.34 8.11
C HIS A 355 10.52 56.72 9.31
N LEU A 356 11.82 56.42 9.29
CA LEU A 356 12.77 56.80 10.35
C LEU A 356 13.47 58.15 10.10
N ASP A 357 13.34 58.73 8.90
CA ASP A 357 14.00 60.00 8.52
C ASP A 357 13.11 61.25 8.75
N HIS A 358 12.08 61.17 9.59
CA HIS A 358 11.11 62.27 9.80
C HIS A 358 10.93 62.78 11.24
N GLU A 359 11.87 62.57 12.16
CA GLU A 359 11.94 63.37 13.39
C GLU A 359 13.38 63.62 13.84
N ASP A 360 13.93 64.79 13.48
CA ASP A 360 14.38 65.80 14.46
C ASP A 360 14.94 67.04 13.73
N PRO A 361 14.54 68.28 14.10
CA PRO A 361 15.11 69.48 13.53
C PRO A 361 16.59 69.62 13.90
N ILE A 362 17.44 69.85 12.89
CA ILE A 362 18.88 70.10 13.04
C ILE A 362 19.09 71.18 14.12
N PRO A 363 19.81 70.88 15.23
CA PRO A 363 20.09 71.90 16.24
C PRO A 363 21.00 72.98 15.64
N PRO A 364 20.80 74.27 15.98
CA PRO A 364 21.59 75.35 15.40
C PRO A 364 23.06 75.23 15.79
N LEU A 365 23.95 75.50 14.83
CA LEU A 365 25.41 75.43 15.01
C LEU A 365 25.86 76.29 16.21
N PRO A 366 26.81 75.81 17.04
CA PRO A 366 27.30 76.56 18.18
C PRO A 366 28.03 77.83 17.74
N ARG A 367 27.79 78.94 18.45
CA ARG A 367 28.49 80.21 18.23
C ARG A 367 29.96 80.07 18.60
N VAL A 368 30.84 80.50 17.70
CA VAL A 368 32.28 80.60 17.93
C VAL A 368 32.54 81.64 19.05
N PRO A 369 33.29 81.32 20.12
CA PRO A 369 33.67 82.31 21.12
C PRO A 369 34.71 83.26 20.52
N GLN A 370 34.46 84.57 20.65
CA GLN A 370 35.48 85.58 20.39
C GLN A 370 36.41 85.68 21.60
N GLY A 371 37.70 85.49 21.35
CA GLY A 371 38.78 85.95 22.21
C GLY A 371 39.33 84.91 23.17
N GLU A 372 40.42 84.26 22.78
CA GLU A 372 41.53 84.00 23.69
C GLU A 372 42.83 83.85 22.89
N GLN A 373 43.84 84.58 23.35
CA GLN A 373 45.10 84.82 22.66
C GLN A 373 46.00 83.59 22.75
N TRP A 374 46.69 83.32 21.64
CA TRP A 374 47.65 82.24 21.47
C TRP A 374 48.95 82.57 22.23
N THR A 375 49.40 81.71 23.14
CA THR A 375 50.79 81.72 23.66
C THR A 375 51.48 80.39 23.36
N PRO A 376 52.68 80.37 22.76
CA PRO A 376 53.33 79.15 22.32
C PRO A 376 54.30 78.63 23.40
N GLU A 377 53.84 77.78 24.31
CA GLU A 377 54.75 76.98 25.15
C GLU A 377 54.01 75.83 25.86
N ALA A 378 53.97 74.65 25.23
CA ALA A 378 53.94 73.34 25.89
C ALA A 378 53.90 72.24 24.82
N ALA A 379 55.02 72.11 24.10
CA ALA A 379 55.42 70.79 23.62
C ALA A 379 55.81 69.93 24.84
N LEU A 380 55.62 68.61 24.68
CA LEU A 380 56.13 67.54 25.55
C LEU A 380 55.29 67.24 26.80
N LEU A 381 54.44 66.21 26.72
CA LEU A 381 54.46 65.05 27.63
C LEU A 381 53.37 64.03 27.24
N ASN A 382 53.80 62.77 27.13
CA ASN A 382 53.04 61.51 26.97
C ASN A 382 52.66 61.16 25.51
N GLY A 383 53.45 60.45 24.72
CA GLY A 383 54.51 59.50 25.11
C GLY A 383 53.91 58.17 25.58
N ASP A 384 53.69 57.28 24.61
CA ASP A 384 53.74 55.81 24.70
C ASP A 384 53.12 55.08 25.89
N ARG A 385 52.12 54.23 25.59
CA ARG A 385 52.22 52.80 25.94
C ARG A 385 51.39 51.90 25.02
N GLU A 386 52.16 51.30 24.13
CA GLU A 386 51.92 50.17 23.25
C GLU A 386 51.65 48.82 23.98
N ARG A 387 50.99 47.89 23.26
CA ARG A 387 50.96 46.39 23.40
C ARG A 387 50.15 45.83 24.59
N THR A 388 49.27 44.84 24.48
CA THR A 388 49.26 43.50 23.83
C THR A 388 47.80 42.99 23.83
N ASN A 389 47.34 41.88 23.23
CA ASN A 389 47.68 41.00 22.13
C ASN A 389 46.48 40.01 22.04
N THR A 390 46.10 39.68 20.81
CA THR A 390 45.21 38.63 20.32
C THR A 390 45.63 37.19 20.69
N ARG A 391 44.63 36.28 20.57
CA ARG A 391 44.64 34.80 20.49
C ARG A 391 44.73 33.99 21.80
N ASN A 392 43.67 33.23 22.11
CA ASN A 392 43.44 31.91 21.50
C ASN A 392 41.94 31.60 21.42
#